data_AF-A0A4U0UFF2-F1
#
_entry.id   AF-A0A4U0UFF2-F1
#
_cell.length_a   1.000
_cell.length_b   1.000
_cell.length_c   1.000
_cell.angle_alpha   90.00
_cell.angle_beta   90.00
_cell.angle_gamma   90.00
#
_symmetry.space_group_name_H-M   'P 1'
#
loop_
_entity.id
_entity.type
_entity.pdbx_description
1 polymer ?
#
loop_
_entity_poly.entity_id
_entity_poly.type
_entity_poly.pdbx_seq_one_letter_code
_entity_poly.pdbx_strand_id
1 'polypeptide(L)'
;MTLIMLLTLIFHIGPTDEALRSPYPFVHMFSTALQSVPATTAFTTIMLVLLAMVTVSAVASTSRQTFAFARDNGLPFSRHLSQIHPRLHLPLNAILLTAGTTTFLSLINLASTTAFTAILSLSTTALMASYILTLACITLKRLRLLFLHLHLQHHQSNEGNLRRPDHHHPHHHHHNHHHHLEAEAETETDLPTPS
;
A
#
# COMPACT_ATOMS: atom_id res chain seq x y z
N MET A 1 -11.54 3.78 -4.47
CA MET A 1 -11.13 4.80 -5.45
C MET A 1 -11.00 4.24 -6.86
N THR A 2 -10.26 3.14 -7.07
CA THR A 2 -10.09 2.49 -8.38
C THR A 2 -11.39 2.04 -9.04
N LEU A 3 -12.35 1.48 -8.28
CA LEU A 3 -13.67 1.10 -8.81
C LEU A 3 -14.51 2.29 -9.30
N ILE A 4 -14.44 3.43 -8.59
CA ILE A 4 -15.16 4.65 -8.99
C ILE A 4 -14.56 5.20 -10.28
N MET A 5 -13.22 5.27 -10.35
CA MET A 5 -12.51 5.66 -11.57
C MET A 5 -12.84 4.74 -12.75
N LEU A 6 -12.87 3.43 -12.53
CA LEU A 6 -13.24 2.44 -13.55
C LEU A 6 -14.67 2.65 -14.05
N LEU A 7 -15.63 2.88 -13.15
CA LEU A 7 -17.02 3.09 -13.50
C LEU A 7 -17.21 4.39 -14.32
N THR A 8 -16.57 5.48 -13.92
CA THR A 8 -16.59 6.75 -14.68
C THR A 8 -16.03 6.55 -16.09
N LEU A 9 -14.95 5.79 -16.23
CA LEU A 9 -14.29 5.55 -17.51
C LEU A 9 -15.17 4.70 -18.44
N ILE A 10 -15.84 3.67 -17.91
CA ILE A 10 -16.80 2.84 -18.67
C ILE A 10 -17.99 3.66 -19.15
N PHE A 11 -18.48 4.63 -18.37
CA PHE A 11 -19.59 5.50 -18.79
C PHE A 11 -19.18 6.57 -19.81
N HIS A 12 -17.90 6.95 -19.88
CA HIS A 12 -17.38 7.96 -20.81
C HIS A 12 -16.74 7.36 -22.07
N ILE A 13 -16.60 6.04 -22.16
CA ILE A 13 -16.04 5.39 -23.34
C ILE A 13 -17.08 5.41 -24.47
N GLY A 14 -16.79 6.16 -25.54
CA GLY A 14 -17.59 6.16 -26.76
C GLY A 14 -17.52 4.82 -27.52
N PRO A 15 -18.09 4.73 -28.74
CA PRO A 15 -18.07 3.50 -29.53
C PRO A 15 -16.63 2.96 -29.69
N THR A 16 -16.39 1.76 -29.15
CA THR A 16 -15.04 1.17 -29.00
C THR A 16 -14.50 0.56 -30.29
N ASP A 17 -15.35 0.34 -31.29
CA ASP A 17 -14.99 -0.24 -32.57
C ASP A 17 -14.12 0.70 -33.42
N GLU A 18 -14.35 2.01 -33.34
CA GLU A 18 -13.51 3.03 -33.97
C GLU A 18 -12.18 3.22 -33.22
N ALA A 19 -12.22 3.17 -31.88
CA ALA A 19 -11.03 3.30 -31.04
C ALA A 19 -10.05 2.13 -31.21
N LEU A 20 -10.55 0.91 -31.44
CA LEU A 20 -9.73 -0.29 -31.69
C LEU A 20 -9.06 -0.29 -33.07
N ARG A 21 -9.64 0.44 -34.04
CA ARG A 21 -9.05 0.61 -35.38
C ARG A 21 -8.04 1.75 -35.44
N SER A 22 -8.07 2.67 -34.47
CA SER A 22 -7.11 3.77 -34.40
C SER A 22 -5.75 3.28 -33.88
N PRO A 23 -4.63 3.69 -34.53
CA PRO A 23 -3.29 3.39 -34.03
C PRO A 23 -3.01 4.03 -32.65
N TYR A 24 -3.74 5.07 -32.27
CA TYR A 24 -3.61 5.74 -30.97
C TYR A 24 -5.00 5.90 -30.31
N PRO A 25 -5.50 4.86 -29.63
CA PRO A 25 -6.84 4.84 -29.04
C PRO A 25 -7.07 5.98 -28.04
N PHE A 26 -6.04 6.35 -27.28
CA PHE A 26 -6.10 7.42 -26.28
C PHE A 26 -6.37 8.80 -26.89
N VAL A 27 -5.71 9.14 -28.00
CA VAL A 27 -5.93 10.42 -28.69
C VAL A 27 -7.33 10.45 -29.31
N HIS A 28 -7.80 9.30 -29.82
CA HIS A 28 -9.16 9.15 -30.33
C HIS A 28 -10.21 9.37 -29.24
N MET A 29 -10.01 8.83 -28.04
CA MET A 29 -10.91 9.04 -26.90
C MET A 29 -11.07 10.52 -26.57
N PHE A 30 -9.97 11.30 -26.55
CA PHE A 30 -10.05 12.73 -26.33
C PHE A 30 -10.72 13.47 -27.48
N SER A 31 -10.46 13.07 -28.73
CA SER A 31 -11.12 13.66 -29.90
C SER A 31 -12.63 13.45 -29.87
N THR A 32 -13.09 12.26 -29.48
CA THR A 32 -14.52 11.94 -29.36
C THR A 32 -15.15 12.67 -28.17
N ALA A 33 -14.44 12.79 -27.04
CA ALA A 33 -14.96 13.45 -25.84
C ALA A 33 -15.05 14.98 -25.97
N LEU A 34 -14.07 15.61 -26.63
CA LEU A 34 -13.99 17.08 -26.73
C LEU A 34 -14.62 17.63 -28.02
N GLN A 35 -14.82 16.77 -29.04
CA GLN A 35 -15.36 17.13 -30.36
C GLN A 35 -14.63 18.31 -31.05
N SER A 36 -13.40 18.60 -30.62
CA SER A 36 -12.61 19.76 -31.04
C SER A 36 -11.12 19.40 -31.14
N VAL A 37 -10.55 19.67 -32.32
CA VAL A 37 -9.13 19.41 -32.64
C VAL A 37 -8.17 20.22 -31.76
N PRO A 38 -8.29 21.57 -31.63
CA PRO A 38 -7.34 22.35 -30.83
C PRO A 38 -7.37 21.97 -29.34
N ALA A 39 -8.54 21.65 -28.81
CA ALA A 39 -8.67 21.21 -27.42
C ALA A 39 -7.99 19.84 -27.22
N THR A 40 -8.25 18.88 -28.10
CA THR A 40 -7.63 17.54 -28.05
C THR A 40 -6.10 17.60 -28.09
N THR A 41 -5.52 18.44 -28.95
CA THR A 41 -4.07 18.63 -29.02
C THR A 41 -3.52 19.23 -27.73
N ALA A 42 -4.16 20.27 -27.17
CA ALA A 42 -3.73 20.86 -25.90
C ALA A 42 -3.72 19.83 -24.75
N PHE A 43 -4.78 19.05 -24.59
CA PHE A 43 -4.84 18.00 -23.56
C PHE A 43 -3.79 16.90 -23.78
N THR A 44 -3.57 16.49 -25.03
CA THR A 44 -2.55 15.49 -25.38
C THR A 44 -1.15 15.99 -25.03
N THR A 45 -0.83 17.26 -25.31
CA THR A 45 0.48 17.85 -24.95
C THR A 45 0.69 17.93 -23.44
N ILE A 46 -0.33 18.31 -22.67
CA ILE A 46 -0.27 18.33 -21.20
C ILE A 46 -0.02 16.90 -20.68
N MET A 47 -0.76 15.92 -21.18
CA MET A 47 -0.56 14.51 -20.81
C MET A 47 0.85 14.00 -21.13
N LEU A 48 1.42 14.41 -22.26
CA LEU A 48 2.79 14.06 -22.64
C LEU A 48 3.81 14.60 -21.60
N VAL A 49 3.64 15.84 -21.14
CA VAL A 49 4.51 16.43 -20.10
C VAL A 49 4.36 15.68 -18.78
N LEU A 50 3.13 15.36 -18.38
CA LEU A 50 2.87 14.59 -17.17
C LEU A 50 3.50 13.19 -17.25
N LEU A 51 3.38 12.53 -18.40
CA LEU A 51 3.96 11.22 -18.63
C LEU A 51 5.48 11.25 -18.47
N ALA A 52 6.16 12.27 -19.02
CA ALA A 52 7.59 12.45 -18.84
C ALA A 52 7.99 12.58 -17.36
N MET A 53 7.24 13.36 -16.57
CA MET A 53 7.49 13.51 -15.13
C MET A 53 7.28 12.21 -14.36
N VAL A 54 6.24 11.45 -14.72
CA VAL A 54 5.98 10.12 -14.14
C VAL A 54 7.11 9.15 -14.48
N THR A 55 7.61 9.15 -15.72
CA THR A 55 8.73 8.29 -16.11
C THR A 55 9.98 8.58 -15.29
N VAL A 56 10.35 9.85 -15.09
CA VAL A 56 11.49 10.23 -14.25
C VAL A 56 11.28 9.77 -12.81
N SER A 57 10.09 9.96 -12.27
CA SER A 57 9.73 9.54 -10.90
C SER A 57 9.77 8.02 -10.74
N ALA A 58 9.34 7.27 -11.77
CA ALA A 58 9.38 5.82 -11.81
C ALA A 58 10.82 5.31 -11.84
N VAL A 59 11.67 5.86 -12.71
CA VAL A 59 13.11 5.50 -12.78
C VAL A 59 13.81 5.77 -11.46
N ALA A 60 13.53 6.90 -10.81
CA ALA A 60 14.09 7.23 -9.50
C ALA A 60 13.62 6.26 -8.41
N SER A 61 12.36 5.82 -8.46
CA SER A 61 11.79 4.87 -7.49
C SER A 61 12.32 3.45 -7.70
N THR A 62 12.44 2.99 -8.95
CA THR A 62 13.03 1.70 -9.30
C THR A 62 14.50 1.65 -8.91
N SER A 63 15.27 2.70 -9.18
CA SER A 63 16.68 2.77 -8.81
C SER A 63 16.89 2.63 -7.29
N ARG A 64 15.99 3.24 -6.48
CA ARG A 64 16.02 3.07 -5.01
C ARG A 64 15.69 1.65 -4.57
N GLN A 65 14.73 0.99 -5.21
CA GLN A 65 14.40 -0.42 -4.93
C GLN A 65 15.57 -1.34 -5.27
N THR A 66 16.17 -1.16 -6.44
CA THR A 66 17.36 -1.91 -6.87
C THR A 66 18.54 -1.70 -5.91
N PHE A 67 18.77 -0.47 -5.45
CA PHE A 67 19.80 -0.18 -4.47
C PHE A 67 19.54 -0.86 -3.11
N ALA A 68 18.30 -0.84 -2.63
CA ALA A 68 17.92 -1.56 -1.41
C ALA A 68 18.15 -3.07 -1.53
N PHE A 69 17.77 -3.68 -2.66
CA PHE A 69 18.05 -5.10 -2.92
C PHE A 69 19.56 -5.41 -3.04
N ALA A 70 20.34 -4.51 -3.63
CA ALA A 70 21.79 -4.65 -3.69
C ALA A 70 22.44 -4.58 -2.29
N ARG A 71 21.92 -3.73 -1.39
CA ARG A 71 22.37 -3.65 0.00
C ARG A 71 22.12 -4.96 0.75
N ASP A 72 21.02 -5.64 0.47
CA ASP A 72 20.66 -6.91 1.08
C ASP A 72 21.38 -8.12 0.43
N ASN A 73 22.42 -7.87 -0.39
CA ASN A 73 23.17 -8.87 -1.18
C ASN A 73 22.31 -9.72 -2.11
N GLY A 74 21.13 -9.23 -2.52
CA GLY A 74 20.18 -9.97 -3.34
C GLY A 74 20.48 -10.05 -4.83
N LEU A 75 21.57 -9.43 -5.31
CA LEU A 75 21.93 -9.38 -6.74
C LEU A 75 23.31 -10.01 -7.00
N PRO A 76 23.47 -10.79 -8.09
CA PRO A 76 24.80 -11.14 -8.58
C PRO A 76 25.53 -9.83 -8.91
N PHE A 77 26.71 -9.58 -8.32
CA PHE A 77 27.42 -8.28 -8.32
C PHE A 77 26.89 -7.20 -7.36
N SER A 78 26.24 -7.56 -6.25
CA SER A 78 25.83 -6.65 -5.17
C SER A 78 26.93 -5.67 -4.74
N ARG A 79 28.19 -6.13 -4.71
CA ARG A 79 29.35 -5.35 -4.28
C ARG A 79 29.67 -4.16 -5.19
N HIS A 80 29.38 -4.24 -6.50
CA HIS A 80 29.53 -3.13 -7.44
C HIS A 80 28.25 -2.28 -7.51
N LEU A 81 27.07 -2.89 -7.39
CA LEU A 81 25.78 -2.18 -7.42
C LEU A 81 25.49 -1.36 -6.14
N SER A 82 26.08 -1.78 -5.01
CA SER A 82 25.97 -1.11 -3.71
C SER A 82 26.99 0.04 -3.53
N GLN A 83 27.94 0.21 -4.46
CA GLN A 83 28.90 1.31 -4.40
C GLN A 83 28.22 2.66 -4.68
N ILE A 84 28.06 3.45 -3.62
CA ILE A 84 27.54 4.82 -3.69
C ILE A 84 28.70 5.74 -4.05
N HIS A 85 28.50 6.62 -5.04
CA HIS A 85 29.52 7.59 -5.40
C HIS A 85 29.59 8.70 -4.34
N PRO A 86 30.75 9.00 -3.71
CA PRO A 86 30.85 9.83 -2.50
C PRO A 86 30.53 11.31 -2.71
N ARG A 87 30.48 11.81 -3.96
CA ARG A 87 30.13 13.21 -4.26
C ARG A 87 28.66 13.43 -4.58
N LEU A 88 27.97 12.42 -5.11
CA LEU A 88 26.59 12.54 -5.57
C LEU A 88 25.59 11.86 -4.63
N HIS A 89 26.04 11.05 -3.67
CA HIS A 89 25.18 10.22 -2.79
C HIS A 89 24.13 9.36 -3.54
N LEU A 90 24.26 9.24 -4.86
CA LEU A 90 23.35 8.48 -5.72
C LEU A 90 24.05 7.18 -6.18
N PRO A 91 23.34 6.04 -6.16
CA PRO A 91 23.84 4.78 -6.69
C PRO A 91 23.81 4.81 -8.22
N LEU A 92 24.84 5.40 -8.84
CA LEU A 92 24.95 5.53 -10.31
C LEU A 92 24.82 4.18 -11.03
N ASN A 93 25.36 3.11 -10.45
CA ASN A 93 25.30 1.78 -11.05
C ASN A 93 23.86 1.21 -11.11
N ALA A 94 23.02 1.52 -10.11
CA ALA A 94 21.60 1.13 -10.13
C ALA A 94 20.79 1.95 -11.16
N ILE A 95 21.14 3.22 -11.34
CA ILE A 95 20.55 4.08 -12.36
C ILE A 95 20.95 3.58 -13.75
N LEU A 96 22.23 3.25 -13.97
CA LEU A 96 22.73 2.73 -15.23
C LEU A 96 22.07 1.39 -15.59
N LEU A 97 21.85 0.50 -14.61
CA LEU A 97 21.10 -0.74 -14.82
C LEU A 97 19.66 -0.46 -15.27
N THR A 98 18.95 0.44 -14.56
CA THR A 98 17.56 0.80 -14.87
C THR A 98 17.43 1.51 -16.23
N ALA A 99 18.39 2.37 -16.55
CA ALA A 99 18.46 3.03 -17.85
C ALA A 99 18.80 2.04 -18.97
N GLY A 100 19.69 1.08 -18.71
CA GLY A 100 20.07 0.01 -19.62
C GLY A 100 18.89 -0.91 -19.95
N THR A 101 18.12 -1.36 -18.95
CA THR A 101 16.93 -2.18 -19.19
C THR A 101 15.86 -1.44 -19.97
N THR A 102 15.66 -0.14 -19.69
CA THR A 102 14.74 0.71 -20.44
C THR A 102 15.19 0.86 -21.90
N THR A 103 16.48 1.13 -22.13
CA THR A 103 17.07 1.26 -23.48
C THR A 103 16.93 -0.05 -24.26
N PHE A 104 17.16 -1.19 -23.62
CA PHE A 104 16.99 -2.50 -24.23
C PHE A 104 15.53 -2.75 -24.64
N LEU A 105 14.57 -2.37 -23.79
CA LEU A 105 13.14 -2.43 -24.10
C LEU A 105 12.76 -1.51 -25.27
N SER A 106 13.33 -0.32 -25.33
CA SER A 106 13.13 0.60 -26.47
C SER A 106 13.70 0.03 -27.77
N LEU A 107 14.84 -0.66 -27.72
CA LEU A 107 15.40 -1.35 -28.88
C LEU A 107 14.52 -2.50 -29.37
N ILE A 108 13.94 -3.28 -28.46
CA ILE A 108 13.07 -4.40 -28.83
C ILE A 108 11.78 -3.92 -29.51
N ASN A 109 11.29 -2.75 -29.11
CA ASN A 109 10.13 -2.11 -29.72
C ASN A 109 10.37 -1.81 -31.21
N LEU A 110 11.59 -1.37 -31.57
CA LEU A 110 11.98 -1.16 -32.97
C LEU A 110 12.08 -2.45 -33.78
N ALA A 111 12.46 -3.56 -33.13
CA ALA A 111 12.68 -4.84 -33.82
C ALA A 111 11.38 -5.60 -34.09
N SER A 112 10.48 -5.69 -33.11
CA SER A 112 9.21 -6.43 -33.26
C SER A 112 8.17 -6.04 -32.23
N THR A 113 6.97 -5.70 -32.71
CA THR A 113 5.80 -5.45 -31.86
C THR A 113 5.36 -6.71 -31.08
N THR A 114 5.49 -7.91 -31.67
CA THR A 114 5.16 -9.18 -31.01
C THR A 114 6.08 -9.47 -29.83
N ALA A 115 7.39 -9.22 -29.98
CA ALA A 115 8.34 -9.42 -28.89
C ALA A 115 8.06 -8.45 -27.73
N PHE A 116 7.75 -7.19 -28.05
CA PHE A 116 7.40 -6.18 -27.06
C PHE A 116 6.13 -6.54 -26.27
N THR A 117 5.05 -6.94 -26.96
CA THR A 117 3.78 -7.31 -26.29
C THR A 117 3.93 -8.57 -25.43
N ALA A 118 4.75 -9.53 -25.85
CA ALA A 118 5.09 -10.70 -25.04
C ALA A 118 5.80 -10.32 -23.73
N ILE A 119 6.78 -9.41 -23.79
CA ILE A 119 7.51 -8.94 -22.61
C ILE A 119 6.60 -8.14 -21.66
N LEU A 120 5.73 -7.29 -22.20
CA LEU A 120 4.74 -6.56 -21.38
C LEU A 120 3.78 -7.51 -20.65
N SER A 121 3.33 -8.55 -21.35
CA SER A 121 2.45 -9.57 -20.77
C SER A 121 3.17 -10.31 -19.64
N LEU A 122 4.41 -10.76 -19.89
CA LEU A 122 5.23 -11.43 -18.89
C LEU A 122 5.48 -10.53 -17.66
N SER A 123 5.77 -9.25 -17.87
CA SER A 123 5.97 -8.27 -16.80
C SER A 123 4.71 -8.11 -15.94
N THR A 124 3.53 -8.06 -16.58
CA THR A 124 2.25 -7.98 -15.89
C THR A 124 1.97 -9.24 -15.08
N THR A 125 2.23 -10.42 -15.65
CA THR A 125 2.09 -11.70 -14.93
C THR A 125 3.03 -11.77 -13.72
N ALA A 126 4.27 -11.32 -13.86
CA ALA A 126 5.24 -11.26 -12.75
C ALA A 126 4.77 -10.34 -11.61
N LEU A 127 4.19 -9.19 -11.93
CA LEU A 127 3.60 -8.28 -10.93
C LEU A 127 2.43 -8.94 -10.19
N MET A 128 1.53 -9.60 -10.92
CA MET A 128 0.40 -10.31 -10.30
C MET A 128 0.88 -11.46 -9.41
N ALA A 129 1.89 -12.21 -9.84
CA ALA A 129 2.51 -13.25 -9.01
C ALA A 129 3.14 -12.67 -7.73
N SER A 130 3.82 -11.52 -7.81
CA SER A 130 4.38 -10.82 -6.65
C SER A 130 3.31 -10.40 -5.63
N TYR A 131 2.16 -9.91 -6.12
CA TYR A 131 1.02 -9.60 -5.26
C TYR A 131 0.46 -10.85 -4.56
N ILE A 132 0.28 -11.94 -5.30
CA ILE A 132 -0.19 -13.21 -4.73
C ILE A 132 0.78 -13.71 -3.65
N LEU A 133 2.10 -13.65 -3.91
CA LEU A 133 3.13 -14.06 -2.96
C LEU A 133 3.07 -13.22 -1.67
N THR A 134 2.92 -11.90 -1.80
CA THR A 134 2.84 -10.99 -0.64
C THR A 134 1.59 -11.26 0.20
N LEU A 135 0.44 -11.43 -0.46
CA LEU A 135 -0.82 -11.77 0.20
C LEU A 135 -0.75 -13.14 0.90
N ALA A 136 -0.13 -14.13 0.26
CA ALA A 136 0.08 -15.45 0.85
C ALA A 136 0.97 -15.35 2.11
N CYS A 137 2.09 -14.63 2.03
CA CYS A 137 3.00 -14.46 3.17
C CYS A 137 2.32 -13.79 4.37
N ILE A 138 1.56 -12.71 4.13
CA ILE A 138 0.81 -12.00 5.18
C ILE A 138 -0.26 -12.91 5.79
N THR A 139 -0.99 -13.67 4.96
CA THR A 139 -2.04 -14.58 5.41
C THR A 139 -1.45 -15.71 6.27
N LEU A 140 -0.34 -16.31 5.84
CA LEU A 140 0.38 -17.34 6.60
C LEU A 140 0.93 -16.79 7.92
N LYS A 141 1.49 -15.58 7.93
CA LYS A 141 1.96 -14.92 9.17
C LYS A 141 0.80 -14.70 10.14
N ARG A 142 -0.35 -14.25 9.64
CA ARG A 142 -1.56 -14.01 10.46
C ARG A 142 -2.12 -15.31 11.02
N LEU A 143 -2.16 -16.39 10.23
CA LEU A 143 -2.60 -17.70 10.67
C LEU A 143 -1.66 -18.29 11.74
N ARG A 144 -0.34 -18.16 11.57
CA ARG A 144 0.64 -18.62 12.55
C ARG A 144 0.57 -17.83 13.86
N LEU A 145 0.35 -16.51 13.78
CA LEU A 145 0.14 -15.67 14.97
C LEU A 145 -1.15 -16.01 15.69
N LEU A 146 -2.24 -16.26 14.97
CA LEU A 146 -3.53 -16.68 15.55
C LEU A 146 -3.38 -18.03 16.25
N PHE A 147 -2.71 -19.00 15.61
CA PHE A 147 -2.47 -20.32 16.18
C PHE A 147 -1.62 -20.26 17.46
N LEU A 148 -0.57 -19.41 17.47
CA LEU A 148 0.24 -19.20 18.66
C LEU A 148 -0.56 -18.56 19.81
N HIS A 149 -1.43 -17.59 19.50
CA HIS A 149 -2.32 -17.00 20.51
C HIS A 149 -3.30 -18.02 21.09
N LEU A 150 -3.90 -18.90 20.26
CA LEU A 150 -4.78 -19.98 20.74
C LEU A 150 -4.04 -20.96 21.66
N HIS A 151 -2.79 -21.30 21.33
CA HIS A 151 -1.97 -22.19 22.16
C HIS A 151 -1.63 -21.56 23.52
N LEU A 152 -1.39 -20.24 23.58
CA LEU A 152 -1.15 -19.52 24.83
C LEU A 152 -2.42 -19.37 25.69
N GLN A 153 -3.59 -19.19 25.08
CA GLN A 153 -4.87 -19.15 25.80
C GLN A 153 -5.16 -20.49 26.51
N HIS A 154 -4.84 -21.62 25.86
CA HIS A 154 -5.01 -22.95 26.46
C HIS A 154 -4.10 -23.17 27.68
N HIS A 155 -2.86 -22.65 27.64
CA HIS A 155 -1.94 -22.73 28.78
C HIS A 155 -2.37 -21.86 29.96
N GLN A 156 -2.83 -20.64 29.70
CA GLN A 156 -3.31 -19.72 30.75
C GLN A 156 -4.64 -20.20 31.37
N SER A 157 -5.52 -20.79 30.57
CA SER A 157 -6.74 -21.46 31.04
C SER A 157 -6.42 -22.62 31.99
N ASN A 158 -5.42 -23.43 31.66
CA ASN A 158 -5.02 -24.57 32.49
C ASN A 158 -4.39 -24.13 33.82
N GLU A 159 -3.49 -23.12 33.77
CA GLU A 159 -2.88 -22.54 34.97
C GLU A 159 -3.89 -21.81 35.88
N GLY A 160 -4.88 -21.13 35.28
CA GLY A 160 -5.97 -20.47 36.00
C GLY A 160 -6.95 -21.45 36.66
N ASN A 161 -7.09 -22.66 36.11
CA ASN A 161 -7.91 -23.73 36.68
C ASN A 161 -7.24 -24.43 37.88
N LEU A 162 -5.91 -24.57 37.87
CA LEU A 162 -5.17 -25.11 39.03
C LEU A 162 -5.07 -24.13 40.22
N ARG A 163 -5.25 -22.83 39.99
CA ARG A 163 -5.19 -21.79 41.04
C ARG A 163 -6.52 -21.43 41.69
N ARG A 164 -7.64 -22.03 41.28
CA ARG A 164 -8.91 -21.89 42.00
C ARG A 164 -8.93 -22.90 43.14
N PRO A 165 -8.78 -22.49 44.42
CA PRO A 165 -9.14 -23.36 45.52
C PRO A 165 -10.64 -23.58 45.42
N ASP A 166 -11.08 -24.84 45.50
CA ASP A 166 -12.49 -25.19 45.66
C ASP A 166 -13.02 -24.53 46.93
N HIS A 167 -13.58 -23.32 46.80
CA HIS A 167 -14.35 -22.70 47.87
C HIS A 167 -15.73 -23.34 47.90
N HIS A 168 -15.80 -24.48 48.57
CA HIS A 168 -17.02 -25.09 49.05
C HIS A 168 -17.40 -24.48 50.41
N HIS A 169 -18.49 -23.69 50.43
CA HIS A 169 -19.40 -23.37 51.57
C HIS A 169 -18.89 -22.49 52.75
N PRO A 170 -19.75 -21.92 53.64
CA PRO A 170 -21.15 -21.44 53.57
C PRO A 170 -21.39 -20.01 54.18
N HIS A 171 -22.65 -19.55 54.10
CA HIS A 171 -23.34 -18.48 54.85
C HIS A 171 -22.76 -18.01 56.20
N HIS A 172 -22.80 -16.70 56.50
CA HIS A 172 -23.24 -16.21 57.83
C HIS A 172 -23.59 -14.70 57.89
N HIS A 173 -24.73 -14.43 58.53
CA HIS A 173 -25.32 -13.16 59.00
C HIS A 173 -24.50 -12.42 60.08
N HIS A 174 -24.51 -11.07 60.10
CA HIS A 174 -24.83 -10.19 61.26
C HIS A 174 -24.64 -8.70 60.88
N HIS A 175 -25.67 -7.85 60.90
CA HIS A 175 -26.30 -7.11 62.03
C HIS A 175 -25.55 -5.84 62.47
N ASN A 176 -26.06 -4.70 61.97
CA ASN A 176 -26.44 -3.45 62.66
C ASN A 176 -25.55 -2.88 63.81
N HIS A 177 -25.11 -1.62 63.66
CA HIS A 177 -25.17 -0.66 64.76
C HIS A 177 -25.37 0.77 64.25
N HIS A 178 -26.45 1.33 64.76
CA HIS A 178 -27.03 2.65 64.54
C HIS A 178 -26.36 3.74 65.40
N HIS A 179 -26.64 5.00 65.03
CA HIS A 179 -26.67 6.20 65.87
C HIS A 179 -25.33 6.69 66.44
N HIS A 180 -24.74 7.70 65.80
CA HIS A 180 -24.27 8.92 66.45
C HIS A 180 -23.84 9.90 65.34
N LEU A 181 -24.13 11.20 65.53
CA LEU A 181 -23.69 12.36 64.73
C LEU A 181 -24.65 12.83 63.61
N GLU A 182 -25.93 12.95 63.95
CA GLU A 182 -26.74 14.10 63.51
C GLU A 182 -26.49 15.25 64.50
N ALA A 183 -25.57 16.17 64.18
CA ALA A 183 -25.48 17.52 64.76
C ALA A 183 -24.30 18.27 64.12
N GLU A 184 -24.46 18.71 62.88
CA GLU A 184 -23.76 19.87 62.28
C GLU A 184 -24.32 20.07 60.86
N ALA A 185 -25.61 20.40 60.82
CA ALA A 185 -26.21 21.07 59.68
C ALA A 185 -26.34 22.56 60.04
N GLU A 186 -26.26 23.39 59.01
CA GLU A 186 -26.48 24.84 59.00
C GLU A 186 -25.28 25.70 59.38
N THR A 187 -24.54 26.15 58.35
CA THR A 187 -24.22 27.58 58.09
C THR A 187 -23.41 27.71 56.78
N GLU A 188 -23.86 28.58 55.87
CA GLU A 188 -23.22 29.12 54.65
C GLU A 188 -23.09 28.18 53.42
N THR A 189 -23.78 28.32 52.27
CA THR A 189 -24.38 29.46 51.56
C THR A 189 -23.58 30.75 51.62
N ASP A 190 -22.58 30.93 50.75
CA ASP A 190 -22.74 31.88 49.64
C ASP A 190 -21.63 31.75 48.58
N LEU A 191 -22.03 31.90 47.32
CA LEU A 191 -21.16 32.15 46.18
C LEU A 191 -20.77 33.65 46.23
N PRO A 192 -19.59 34.08 45.73
CA PRO A 192 -19.66 34.85 44.49
C PRO A 192 -18.41 34.76 43.57
N THR A 193 -18.65 34.83 42.26
CA THR A 193 -17.80 35.52 41.27
C THR A 193 -18.10 37.04 41.40
N PRO A 194 -17.30 38.04 40.93
CA PRO A 194 -16.34 38.00 39.81
C PRO A 194 -15.08 38.89 39.97
N SER A 195 -14.17 38.79 39.00
CA SER A 195 -13.63 39.92 38.20
C SER A 195 -12.83 39.39 37.02
#